data_AF-A0A7S2TQG9-F1
#
_entry.id   AF-A0A7S2TQG9-F1
#
_cell.length_a   1.000
_cell.length_b   1.000
_cell.length_c   1.000
_cell.angle_alpha   90.00
_cell.angle_beta   90.00
_cell.angle_gamma   90.00
#
_symmetry.space_group_name_H-M   'P 1'
#
loop_
_entity.id
_entity.type
_entity.pdbx_description
1 polymer ?
#
loop_
_entity_poly.entity_id
_entity_poly.type
_entity_poly.pdbx_seq_one_letter_code
_entity_poly.pdbx_strand_id
1 'polypeptide(L)'
;MTLDALFSVSMKDTLGNGTRMRPNDAMDGVVKQYLKQSAKPESFFDEVEAFIYAIDWKAERWLQGLGAFYFVLVVVAVASRKNWTIQSTLMLTCLAGALCAETLNDLGKKHWREFSTQDYFDDSGLFMSAIFSGPLLSIATCILVNCLCLMGSLVIKVKRLEFARERKKGKRAAKSGKGKTDAGIKKSRSIPKDKRKAE
;
A
#
# COMPACT_ATOMS: atom_id res chain seq x y z
N MET A 1 -2.89 -38.08 23.83
CA MET A 1 -4.23 -38.33 24.41
C MET A 1 -5.04 -39.07 23.36
N THR A 2 -5.35 -40.34 23.61
CA THR A 2 -6.00 -41.24 22.65
C THR A 2 -7.48 -40.90 22.47
N LEU A 3 -8.01 -41.04 21.25
CA LEU A 3 -9.41 -40.75 20.86
C LEU A 3 -10.43 -41.41 21.79
N ASP A 4 -10.11 -42.59 22.32
CA ASP A 4 -10.94 -43.33 23.28
C ASP A 4 -11.16 -42.58 24.60
N ALA A 5 -10.16 -41.82 25.08
CA ALA A 5 -10.28 -41.06 26.31
C ALA A 5 -11.20 -39.84 26.14
N LEU A 6 -11.16 -39.19 24.98
CA LEU A 6 -12.01 -38.04 24.65
C LEU A 6 -13.46 -38.46 24.42
N PHE A 7 -13.66 -39.64 23.80
CA PHE A 7 -14.98 -40.23 23.60
C PHE A 7 -15.62 -40.72 24.91
N SER A 8 -14.81 -41.33 25.79
CA SER A 8 -15.27 -41.84 27.10
C SER A 8 -15.63 -40.72 28.08
N VAL A 9 -14.86 -39.62 28.12
CA VAL A 9 -15.17 -38.44 28.95
C VAL A 9 -16.46 -37.76 28.47
N SER A 10 -16.59 -37.55 27.15
CA SER A 10 -17.80 -36.93 26.57
C SER A 10 -19.06 -37.79 26.77
N MET A 11 -18.94 -39.12 26.65
CA MET A 11 -20.07 -40.02 26.93
C MET A 11 -20.51 -39.98 28.39
N LYS A 12 -19.59 -39.88 29.35
CA LYS A 12 -19.91 -39.89 30.77
C LYS A 12 -20.65 -38.62 31.20
N ASP A 13 -20.27 -37.47 30.67
CA ASP A 13 -20.94 -36.20 30.93
C ASP A 13 -22.31 -36.12 30.22
N THR A 14 -22.51 -36.89 29.14
CA THR A 14 -23.75 -36.92 28.35
C THR A 14 -24.83 -37.86 28.92
N LEU A 15 -24.46 -38.85 29.73
CA LEU A 15 -25.41 -39.85 30.28
C LEU A 15 -26.08 -39.43 31.61
N GLY A 16 -25.67 -38.30 32.21
CA GLY A 16 -26.19 -37.80 33.49
C GLY A 16 -27.49 -36.98 33.41
N ASN A 17 -27.94 -36.59 32.21
CA ASN A 17 -29.11 -35.73 32.04
C ASN A 17 -30.15 -36.44 31.14
N GLY A 18 -31.28 -36.82 31.72
CA GLY A 18 -32.31 -37.74 31.17
C GLY A 18 -33.09 -37.26 29.94
N THR A 19 -32.51 -36.44 29.08
CA THR A 19 -33.06 -36.09 27.77
C THR A 19 -32.38 -36.92 26.69
N ARG A 20 -33.14 -37.85 26.11
CA ARG A 20 -32.76 -38.68 24.95
C ARG A 20 -32.48 -37.78 23.74
N MET A 21 -31.26 -37.25 23.60
CA MET A 21 -30.82 -36.55 22.38
C MET A 21 -30.89 -37.52 21.21
N ARG A 22 -31.35 -37.04 20.04
CA ARG A 22 -31.35 -37.87 18.84
C ARG A 22 -29.91 -37.99 18.33
N PRO A 23 -29.49 -39.16 17.81
CA PRO A 23 -28.12 -39.35 17.32
C PRO A 23 -27.62 -38.28 16.33
N ASN A 24 -28.54 -37.67 15.57
CA ASN A 24 -28.23 -36.59 14.63
C ASN A 24 -27.83 -35.28 15.34
N ASP A 25 -28.44 -34.95 16.49
CA ASP A 25 -28.15 -33.72 17.23
C ASP A 25 -26.73 -33.74 17.82
N ALA A 26 -26.26 -34.91 18.24
CA ALA A 26 -24.90 -35.12 18.72
C ALA A 26 -23.88 -35.02 17.57
N MET A 27 -24.21 -35.57 16.40
CA MET A 27 -23.38 -35.45 15.20
C MET A 27 -23.28 -33.99 14.74
N ASP A 28 -24.37 -33.23 14.79
CA ASP A 28 -24.39 -31.81 14.44
C ASP A 28 -23.53 -30.95 15.38
N GLY A 29 -23.49 -31.30 16.68
CA GLY A 29 -22.61 -30.65 17.66
C GLY A 29 -21.13 -30.90 17.37
N VAL A 30 -20.79 -32.16 17.07
CA VAL A 30 -19.42 -32.57 16.69
C VAL A 30 -19.00 -31.91 15.38
N VAL A 31 -19.86 -31.94 14.35
CA VAL A 31 -19.63 -31.26 13.06
C VAL A 31 -19.48 -29.76 13.25
N LYS A 32 -20.31 -29.10 14.06
CA LYS A 32 -20.14 -27.67 14.39
C LYS A 32 -18.83 -27.40 15.13
N GLN A 33 -18.37 -28.30 15.99
CA GLN A 33 -17.09 -28.16 16.68
C GLN A 33 -15.91 -28.31 15.72
N TYR A 34 -15.95 -29.30 14.80
CA TYR A 34 -14.97 -29.43 13.72
C TYR A 34 -14.98 -28.23 12.78
N LEU A 35 -16.16 -27.75 12.37
CA LEU A 35 -16.28 -26.56 11.54
C LEU A 35 -15.76 -25.32 12.27
N LYS A 36 -15.99 -25.17 13.57
CA LYS A 36 -15.48 -24.04 14.36
C LYS A 36 -13.97 -24.13 14.62
N GLN A 37 -13.42 -25.33 14.74
CA GLN A 37 -12.00 -25.58 14.91
C GLN A 37 -11.23 -25.41 13.59
N SER A 38 -11.83 -25.83 12.46
CA SER A 38 -11.31 -25.60 11.10
C SER A 38 -11.57 -24.17 10.59
N ALA A 39 -12.55 -23.46 11.17
CA ALA A 39 -12.85 -22.06 10.87
C ALA A 39 -12.20 -21.09 11.86
N LYS A 40 -11.20 -21.52 12.64
CA LYS A 40 -10.10 -20.62 12.96
C LYS A 40 -9.21 -20.59 11.73
N PRO A 41 -9.35 -19.62 10.81
CA PRO A 41 -8.20 -19.30 10.01
C PRO A 41 -7.12 -18.93 11.02
N GLU A 42 -6.06 -19.74 11.13
CA GLU A 42 -4.81 -19.21 11.68
C GLU A 42 -4.58 -17.93 10.89
N SER A 43 -4.69 -16.79 11.58
CA SER A 43 -4.61 -15.51 10.90
C SER A 43 -3.22 -15.46 10.29
N PHE A 44 -3.06 -14.97 9.07
CA PHE A 44 -1.73 -14.76 8.48
C PHE A 44 -0.81 -14.00 9.45
N PHE A 45 -1.37 -13.11 10.26
CA PHE A 45 -0.66 -12.39 11.31
C PHE A 45 -0.17 -13.30 12.45
N ASP A 46 -0.93 -14.33 12.84
CA ASP A 46 -0.51 -15.31 13.85
C ASP A 46 0.66 -16.15 13.32
N GLU A 47 0.64 -16.54 12.03
CA GLU A 47 1.74 -17.27 11.38
C GLU A 47 3.01 -16.41 11.28
N VAL A 48 2.86 -15.14 10.90
CA VAL A 48 3.97 -14.18 10.85
C VAL A 48 4.51 -13.92 12.26
N GLU A 49 3.65 -13.75 13.26
CA GLU A 49 4.06 -13.54 14.64
C GLU A 49 4.83 -14.76 15.18
N ALA A 50 4.34 -15.97 14.91
CA ALA A 50 5.04 -17.20 15.27
C ALA A 50 6.41 -17.30 14.59
N PHE A 51 6.50 -16.96 13.30
CA PHE A 51 7.76 -16.91 12.55
C PHE A 51 8.73 -15.87 13.13
N ILE A 52 8.26 -14.65 13.42
CA ILE A 52 9.06 -13.60 14.05
C ILE A 52 9.53 -14.04 15.44
N TYR A 53 8.67 -14.67 16.24
CA TYR A 53 9.01 -15.13 17.59
C TYR A 53 10.03 -16.28 17.57
N ALA A 54 9.98 -17.15 16.58
CA ALA A 54 10.93 -18.25 16.42
C ALA A 54 12.36 -17.78 16.12
N ILE A 55 12.55 -16.52 15.73
CA ILE A 55 13.85 -15.94 15.40
C ILE A 55 14.46 -15.28 16.64
N ASP A 56 15.71 -15.62 16.96
CA ASP A 56 16.44 -15.06 18.10
C ASP A 56 16.98 -13.63 17.83
N TRP A 57 16.10 -12.62 17.74
CA TRP A 57 16.45 -11.22 17.45
C TRP A 57 17.47 -10.58 18.41
N LYS A 58 17.56 -11.09 19.64
CA LYS A 58 18.47 -10.54 20.66
C LYS A 58 19.90 -11.08 20.53
N ALA A 59 20.06 -12.32 20.08
CA ALA A 59 21.37 -12.96 19.99
C ALA A 59 22.09 -12.57 18.69
N GLU A 60 21.33 -12.39 17.62
CA GLU A 60 21.88 -12.20 16.27
C GLU A 60 22.16 -10.72 15.96
N ARG A 61 23.43 -10.31 16.09
CA ARG A 61 23.89 -8.91 15.88
C ARG A 61 23.60 -8.38 14.48
N TRP A 62 23.60 -9.26 13.47
CA TRP A 62 23.36 -8.88 12.08
C TRP A 62 21.89 -8.52 11.82
N LEU A 63 20.93 -9.21 12.46
CA LEU A 63 19.50 -8.85 12.40
C LEU A 63 19.24 -7.49 13.03
N GLN A 64 19.93 -7.14 14.12
CA GLN A 64 19.84 -5.81 14.74
C GLN A 64 20.38 -4.73 13.82
N GLY A 65 21.51 -4.98 13.17
CA GLY A 65 22.06 -4.09 12.14
C GLY A 65 21.08 -3.87 10.98
N LEU A 66 20.41 -4.93 10.55
CA LEU A 66 19.37 -4.87 9.52
C LEU A 66 18.15 -4.06 9.99
N GLY A 67 17.68 -4.26 11.23
CA GLY A 67 16.61 -3.46 11.83
C GLY A 67 16.95 -1.97 11.92
N ALA A 68 18.18 -1.63 12.31
CA ALA A 68 18.66 -0.26 12.33
C ALA A 68 18.72 0.36 10.92
N PHE A 69 19.15 -0.41 9.92
CA PHE A 69 19.13 0.00 8.52
C PHE A 69 17.70 0.33 8.05
N TYR A 70 16.70 -0.49 8.37
CA TYR A 70 15.31 -0.20 8.07
C TYR A 70 14.80 1.06 8.78
N PHE A 71 15.15 1.25 10.05
CA PHE A 71 14.79 2.46 10.78
C PHE A 71 15.34 3.72 10.09
N VAL A 72 16.62 3.69 9.69
CA VAL A 72 17.24 4.79 8.93
C VAL A 72 16.52 4.99 7.59
N LEU A 73 16.21 3.93 6.85
CA LEU A 73 15.45 4.02 5.60
C LEU A 73 14.09 4.69 5.80
N VAL A 74 13.35 4.32 6.85
CA VAL A 74 12.06 4.94 7.17
C VAL A 74 12.24 6.42 7.50
N VAL A 75 13.23 6.77 8.33
CA VAL A 75 13.53 8.17 8.66
C VAL A 75 13.85 8.97 7.40
N VAL A 76 14.69 8.43 6.53
CA VAL A 76 15.05 9.07 5.25
C VAL A 76 13.82 9.18 4.33
N ALA A 77 12.98 8.16 4.25
CA ALA A 77 11.73 8.18 3.47
C ALA A 77 10.75 9.24 4.00
N VAL A 78 10.60 9.38 5.32
CA VAL A 78 9.73 10.39 5.92
C VAL A 78 10.32 11.80 5.74
N ALA A 79 11.61 11.98 5.96
CA ALA A 79 12.28 13.28 5.82
C ALA A 79 12.27 13.77 4.36
N SER A 80 12.44 12.86 3.40
CA SER A 80 12.49 13.18 1.97
C SER A 80 11.13 13.34 1.31
N ARG A 81 10.00 13.24 2.05
CA ARG A 81 8.63 13.29 1.52
C ARG A 81 8.28 14.49 0.62
N LYS A 82 9.05 15.58 0.70
CA LYS A 82 8.87 16.79 -0.12
C LYS A 82 9.72 16.81 -1.39
N ASN A 83 10.76 15.97 -1.47
CA ASN A 83 11.71 15.96 -2.57
C ASN A 83 11.47 14.74 -3.47
N TRP A 84 10.85 14.99 -4.63
CA TRP A 84 10.46 13.94 -5.57
C TRP A 84 11.67 13.15 -6.12
N THR A 85 12.82 13.79 -6.31
CA THR A 85 14.02 13.09 -6.80
C THR A 85 14.47 12.03 -5.80
N ILE A 86 14.60 12.41 -4.53
CA ILE A 86 15.03 11.48 -3.47
C ILE A 86 14.01 10.37 -3.27
N GLN A 87 12.71 10.69 -3.29
CA GLN A 87 11.64 9.68 -3.17
C GLN A 87 11.67 8.68 -4.33
N SER A 88 11.91 9.13 -5.56
CA SER A 88 11.99 8.25 -6.73
C SER A 88 13.22 7.35 -6.67
N THR A 89 14.37 7.91 -6.28
CA THR A 89 15.60 7.11 -6.07
C THR A 89 15.40 6.08 -4.97
N LEU A 90 14.85 6.47 -3.82
CA LEU A 90 14.55 5.55 -2.71
C LEU A 90 13.61 4.42 -3.14
N MET A 91 12.57 4.72 -3.91
CA MET A 91 11.64 3.72 -4.42
C MET A 91 12.37 2.70 -5.31
N LEU A 92 13.19 3.16 -6.25
CA LEU A 92 13.99 2.29 -7.10
C LEU A 92 15.00 1.46 -6.30
N THR A 93 15.66 2.06 -5.31
CA THR A 93 16.59 1.36 -4.42
C THR A 93 15.87 0.28 -3.60
N CYS A 94 14.67 0.55 -3.09
CA CYS A 94 13.88 -0.43 -2.35
C CYS A 94 13.46 -1.60 -3.26
N LEU A 95 13.02 -1.33 -4.49
CA LEU A 95 12.66 -2.37 -5.45
C LEU A 95 13.87 -3.21 -5.86
N ALA A 96 15.01 -2.57 -6.16
CA ALA A 96 16.25 -3.26 -6.47
C ALA A 96 16.70 -4.15 -5.29
N GLY A 97 16.64 -3.64 -4.07
CA GLY A 97 16.93 -4.42 -2.86
C GLY A 97 16.02 -5.64 -2.74
N ALA A 98 14.70 -5.49 -2.94
CA ALA A 98 13.77 -6.60 -2.87
C ALA A 98 14.09 -7.72 -3.89
N LEU A 99 14.62 -7.37 -5.06
CA LEU A 99 15.10 -8.35 -6.06
C LEU A 99 16.42 -9.01 -5.64
N CYS A 100 17.28 -8.30 -4.92
CA CYS A 100 18.52 -8.85 -4.38
C CYS A 100 18.31 -9.83 -3.23
N ALA A 101 17.08 -10.02 -2.73
CA ALA A 101 16.79 -10.93 -1.62
C ALA A 101 17.23 -12.37 -1.92
N GLU A 102 17.03 -12.85 -3.15
CA GLU A 102 17.45 -14.19 -3.59
C GLU A 102 18.99 -14.32 -3.59
N THR A 103 19.69 -13.31 -4.13
CA THR A 103 21.16 -13.30 -4.14
C THR A 103 21.73 -13.23 -2.72
N LEU A 104 21.11 -12.44 -1.84
CA LEU A 104 21.51 -12.36 -0.43
C LEU A 104 21.24 -13.68 0.31
N ASN A 105 20.16 -14.38 -0.05
CA ASN A 105 19.85 -15.69 0.50
C ASN A 105 20.92 -16.73 0.15
N ASP A 106 21.35 -16.78 -1.11
CA ASP A 106 22.42 -17.68 -1.56
C ASP A 106 23.77 -17.37 -0.92
N LEU A 107 24.09 -16.08 -0.75
CA LEU A 107 25.31 -15.65 -0.08
C LEU A 107 25.28 -15.99 1.41
N GLY A 108 24.13 -15.78 2.05
CA GLY A 108 23.88 -16.15 3.44
C GLY A 108 24.03 -17.65 3.65
N LYS A 109 23.44 -18.47 2.78
CA LYS A 109 23.57 -19.93 2.83
C LYS A 109 25.02 -20.42 2.71
N LYS A 110 25.88 -19.68 2.00
CA LYS A 110 27.32 -20.02 1.89
C LYS A 110 28.15 -19.61 3.10
N HIS A 111 27.79 -18.51 3.77
CA HIS A 111 28.60 -17.89 4.83
C HIS A 111 27.90 -17.83 6.19
N TRP A 112 26.76 -18.51 6.39
CA TRP A 112 25.96 -18.39 7.62
C TRP A 112 26.78 -18.63 8.89
N ARG A 113 27.77 -19.52 8.85
CA ARG A 113 28.67 -19.83 9.97
C ARG A 113 29.51 -18.66 10.46
N GLU A 114 29.75 -17.65 9.62
CA GLU A 114 30.59 -16.50 9.96
C GLU A 114 29.84 -15.43 10.76
N PHE A 115 28.52 -15.33 10.57
CA PHE A 115 27.73 -14.23 11.13
C PHE A 115 26.48 -14.67 11.91
N SER A 116 26.04 -15.92 11.74
CA SER A 116 24.81 -16.46 12.31
C SER A 116 25.10 -17.73 13.12
N THR A 117 24.37 -17.90 14.23
CA THR A 117 24.49 -19.11 15.06
C THR A 117 23.82 -20.32 14.41
N GLN A 118 22.82 -20.07 13.56
CA GLN A 118 22.01 -21.10 12.89
C GLN A 118 21.87 -20.78 11.39
N ASP A 119 21.57 -21.81 10.59
CA ASP A 119 21.28 -21.64 9.17
C ASP A 119 19.81 -21.27 9.00
N TYR A 120 19.56 -19.99 8.70
CA TYR A 120 18.22 -19.45 8.46
C TYR A 120 17.88 -19.42 6.95
N PHE A 121 18.80 -19.83 6.06
CA PHE A 121 18.68 -19.62 4.63
C PHE A 121 18.13 -20.86 3.92
N ASP A 122 16.92 -20.74 3.38
CA ASP A 122 16.24 -21.83 2.67
C ASP A 122 16.44 -21.75 1.16
N ASP A 123 16.34 -22.88 0.44
CA ASP A 123 16.39 -22.92 -1.03
C ASP A 123 15.26 -22.12 -1.70
N SER A 124 14.14 -21.95 -1.01
CA SER A 124 13.02 -21.14 -1.50
C SER A 124 13.19 -19.64 -1.26
N GLY A 125 14.20 -19.22 -0.48
CA GLY A 125 14.42 -17.82 -0.13
C GLY A 125 13.30 -17.17 0.67
N LEU A 126 12.40 -17.96 1.27
CA LEU A 126 11.22 -17.45 1.97
C LEU A 126 11.61 -16.59 3.18
N PHE A 127 12.57 -17.04 3.98
CA PHE A 127 13.07 -16.31 5.14
C PHE A 127 13.59 -14.91 4.75
N MET A 128 14.49 -14.84 3.78
CA MET A 128 15.02 -13.57 3.28
C MET A 128 13.94 -12.73 2.60
N SER A 129 13.01 -13.31 1.87
CA SER A 129 11.90 -12.55 1.29
C SER A 129 11.00 -11.92 2.38
N ALA A 130 10.69 -12.65 3.45
CA ALA A 130 9.86 -12.16 4.53
C ALA A 130 10.56 -11.03 5.33
N ILE A 131 11.81 -11.25 5.73
CA ILE A 131 12.55 -10.31 6.59
C ILE A 131 13.15 -9.15 5.78
N PHE A 132 13.66 -9.44 4.58
CA PHE A 132 14.32 -8.44 3.75
C PHE A 132 13.32 -7.70 2.87
N SER A 133 12.58 -8.41 2.03
CA SER A 133 11.68 -7.81 1.05
C SER A 133 10.40 -7.26 1.66
N GLY A 134 9.85 -7.91 2.70
CA GLY A 134 8.59 -7.48 3.35
C GLY A 134 8.60 -6.02 3.84
N PRO A 135 9.51 -5.64 4.75
CA PRO A 135 9.62 -4.25 5.21
C PRO A 135 9.99 -3.28 4.08
N LEU A 136 10.86 -3.70 3.16
CA LEU A 136 11.34 -2.86 2.05
C LEU A 136 10.21 -2.53 1.05
N LEU A 137 9.37 -3.52 0.73
CA LEU A 137 8.16 -3.36 -0.10
C LEU A 137 7.10 -2.53 0.62
N SER A 138 6.98 -2.65 1.95
CA SER A 138 6.06 -1.82 2.73
C SER A 138 6.46 -0.34 2.65
N ILE A 139 7.75 -0.04 2.82
CA ILE A 139 8.29 1.31 2.67
C ILE A 139 8.10 1.82 1.23
N ALA A 140 8.42 1.01 0.22
CA ALA A 140 8.21 1.36 -1.18
C ALA A 140 6.74 1.65 -1.49
N THR A 141 5.81 0.87 -0.90
CA THR A 141 4.36 1.07 -1.03
C THR A 141 3.94 2.40 -0.42
N CYS A 142 4.42 2.76 0.77
CA CYS A 142 4.16 4.06 1.38
C CYS A 142 4.66 5.22 0.51
N ILE A 143 5.87 5.10 -0.06
CA ILE A 143 6.43 6.08 -1.00
C ILE A 143 5.56 6.19 -2.26
N LEU A 144 5.13 5.05 -2.82
CA LEU A 144 4.28 4.98 -4.00
C LEU A 144 2.95 5.71 -3.78
N VAL A 145 2.28 5.48 -2.64
CA VAL A 145 1.03 6.17 -2.29
C VAL A 145 1.24 7.68 -2.20
N ASN A 146 2.30 8.13 -1.51
CA ASN A 146 2.63 9.55 -1.40
C ASN A 146 2.92 10.17 -2.79
N CYS A 147 3.67 9.46 -3.63
CA CYS A 147 3.97 9.86 -5.00
C CYS A 147 2.68 10.00 -5.83
N LEU A 148 1.78 9.01 -5.74
CA LEU A 148 0.51 9.02 -6.48
C LEU A 148 -0.40 10.18 -6.06
N CYS A 149 -0.51 10.46 -4.75
CA CYS A 149 -1.23 11.63 -4.25
C CYS A 149 -0.63 12.94 -4.74
N LEU A 150 0.71 13.06 -4.70
CA LEU A 150 1.42 14.26 -5.16
C LEU A 150 1.21 14.48 -6.67
N MET A 151 1.45 13.45 -7.48
CA MET A 151 1.26 13.47 -8.93
C MET A 151 -0.19 13.80 -9.30
N GLY A 152 -1.17 13.15 -8.65
CA GLY A 152 -2.59 13.45 -8.84
C GLY A 152 -2.91 14.93 -8.58
N SER A 153 -2.37 15.49 -7.50
CA SER A 153 -2.56 16.92 -7.20
C SER A 153 -1.90 17.84 -8.24
N LEU A 154 -0.75 17.46 -8.80
CA LEU A 154 -0.05 18.22 -9.84
C LEU A 154 -0.81 18.19 -11.15
N VAL A 155 -1.30 17.02 -11.58
CA VAL A 155 -2.11 16.86 -12.80
C VAL A 155 -3.38 17.70 -12.69
N ILE A 156 -4.07 17.67 -11.54
CA ILE A 156 -5.27 18.49 -11.30
C ILE A 156 -4.92 19.98 -11.37
N LYS A 157 -3.81 20.42 -10.78
CA LYS A 157 -3.36 21.82 -10.83
C LYS A 157 -3.06 22.26 -12.27
N VAL A 158 -2.33 21.44 -13.04
CA VAL A 158 -2.03 21.72 -14.46
C VAL A 158 -3.31 21.83 -15.26
N LYS A 159 -4.25 20.89 -15.11
CA LYS A 159 -5.57 20.93 -15.78
C LYS A 159 -6.37 22.18 -15.42
N ARG A 160 -6.40 22.57 -14.14
CA ARG A 160 -7.07 23.81 -13.70
C ARG A 160 -6.42 25.07 -14.32
N LEU A 161 -5.09 25.08 -14.47
CA LEU A 161 -4.37 26.17 -15.10
C LEU A 161 -4.61 26.23 -16.62
N GLU A 162 -4.73 25.10 -17.30
CA GLU A 162 -5.12 25.01 -18.71
C GLU A 162 -6.48 25.70 -18.93
N PHE A 163 -7.52 25.29 -18.20
CA PHE A 163 -8.85 25.90 -18.31
C PHE A 163 -8.88 27.38 -17.91
N ALA A 164 -8.08 27.78 -16.91
CA ALA A 164 -7.97 29.19 -16.53
C ALA A 164 -7.34 30.04 -17.65
N ARG A 165 -6.36 29.50 -18.39
CA ARG A 165 -5.74 30.18 -19.55
C ARG A 165 -6.71 30.30 -20.71
N GLU A 166 -7.49 29.26 -20.98
CA GLU A 166 -8.53 29.28 -22.04
C GLU A 166 -9.61 30.32 -21.75
N ARG A 167 -10.14 30.37 -20.52
CA ARG A 167 -11.12 31.40 -20.11
C ARG A 167 -10.58 32.82 -20.26
N LYS A 168 -9.30 33.05 -19.96
CA LYS A 168 -8.65 34.36 -20.13
C LYS A 168 -8.48 34.74 -21.60
N LYS A 169 -8.13 33.78 -22.48
CA LYS A 169 -8.09 34.01 -23.94
C LYS A 169 -9.47 34.36 -24.49
N GLY A 170 -10.52 33.63 -24.11
CA GLY A 170 -11.90 33.93 -24.53
C GLY A 170 -12.39 35.31 -24.07
N LYS A 171 -12.10 35.71 -22.83
CA LYS A 171 -12.44 37.05 -22.32
C LYS A 171 -11.70 38.18 -23.05
N ARG A 172 -10.44 37.97 -23.45
CA ARG A 172 -9.67 38.95 -24.25
C ARG A 172 -10.21 39.09 -25.68
N ALA A 173 -10.59 37.98 -26.31
CA ALA A 173 -11.22 37.99 -27.63
C ALA A 173 -12.58 38.73 -27.61
N ALA A 174 -13.42 38.48 -26.59
CA ALA A 174 -14.70 39.17 -26.43
C ALA A 174 -14.56 40.69 -26.18
N LYS A 175 -13.56 41.12 -25.40
CA LYS A 175 -13.27 42.56 -25.21
C LYS A 175 -12.76 43.25 -26.48
N SER A 176 -11.94 42.56 -27.29
CA SER A 176 -11.42 43.09 -28.56
C SER A 176 -12.54 43.26 -29.61
N GLY A 177 -13.50 42.32 -29.65
CA GLY A 177 -14.68 42.40 -30.52
C GLY A 177 -15.61 43.57 -30.17
N LYS A 178 -15.93 43.75 -28.88
CA LYS A 178 -16.83 44.83 -28.39
C LYS A 178 -16.25 46.24 -28.59
N GLY A 179 -14.94 46.40 -28.44
CA GLY A 179 -14.26 47.68 -28.70
C GLY A 179 -14.30 48.12 -30.17
N LYS A 180 -14.27 47.17 -31.12
CA LYS A 180 -14.41 47.47 -32.56
C LYS A 180 -15.85 47.78 -32.96
N THR A 181 -16.85 47.11 -32.38
CA THR A 181 -18.27 47.37 -32.66
C THR A 181 -18.72 48.73 -32.12
N ASP A 182 -18.34 49.08 -30.88
CA ASP A 182 -18.67 50.39 -30.31
C ASP A 182 -17.97 51.55 -31.05
N ALA A 183 -16.74 51.34 -31.54
CA ALA A 183 -16.03 52.35 -32.35
C ALA A 183 -16.68 52.54 -33.75
N GLY A 184 -17.10 51.45 -34.40
CA GLY A 184 -17.82 51.51 -35.68
C GLY A 184 -19.19 52.16 -35.59
N ILE A 185 -19.95 51.87 -34.51
CA ILE A 185 -21.27 52.46 -34.25
C ILE A 185 -21.16 53.96 -33.96
N LYS A 186 -20.14 54.41 -33.21
CA LYS A 186 -19.90 55.84 -32.98
C LYS A 186 -19.56 56.60 -34.26
N LYS A 187 -18.74 56.02 -35.16
CA LYS A 187 -18.36 56.63 -36.44
C LYS A 187 -19.53 56.72 -37.44
N SER A 188 -20.45 55.74 -37.42
CA SER A 188 -21.67 55.78 -38.24
C SER A 188 -22.70 56.78 -37.69
N ARG A 189 -22.77 56.96 -36.36
CA ARG A 189 -23.68 57.94 -35.71
C ARG A 189 -23.23 59.40 -35.87
N SER A 190 -21.95 59.66 -36.18
CA SER A 190 -21.42 61.01 -36.36
C SER A 190 -21.47 61.53 -37.80
N ILE A 191 -22.06 60.80 -38.76
CA ILE A 191 -22.28 61.34 -40.11
C ILE A 191 -23.45 62.35 -40.04
N PRO A 192 -23.21 63.65 -40.28
CA PRO A 192 -24.28 64.64 -40.26
C PRO A 192 -25.28 64.34 -41.39
N LYS A 193 -26.57 64.30 -41.06
CA LYS A 193 -27.66 64.35 -42.04
C LYS A 193 -27.74 65.77 -42.61
N ASP A 194 -26.77 66.18 -43.40
CA ASP A 194 -26.88 67.39 -44.20
C ASP A 194 -26.28 67.14 -45.58
N LYS A 195 -27.16 66.69 -46.48
CA LYS A 195 -27.02 66.67 -47.95
C LYS A 195 -28.33 66.14 -48.55
N ARG A 196 -29.44 66.74 -48.14
CA ARG A 196 -30.75 66.49 -48.78
C ARG A 196 -31.57 67.77 -48.87
N LYS A 197 -30.93 68.89 -49.21
CA LYS A 197 -31.51 70.13 -49.76
C LYS A 197 -30.39 70.84 -50.54
N ALA A 198 -30.70 71.35 -51.74
CA ALA A 198 -29.80 71.75 -52.83
C ALA A 198 -29.45 70.55 -53.74
N GLU A 199 -29.95 70.44 -54.97
CA GLU A 199 -30.67 71.36 -55.87
C GLU A 199 -31.78 70.62 -56.62
#